data_AF-A0A7Y8X3L0-F1
#
_entry.id   AF-A0A7Y8X3L0-F1
#
_cell.length_a   1.000
_cell.length_b   1.000
_cell.length_c   1.000
_cell.angle_alpha   90.00
_cell.angle_beta   90.00
_cell.angle_gamma   90.00
#
_symmetry.space_group_name_H-M   'P 1'
#
loop_
_entity.id
_entity.type
_entity.pdbx_description
1 polymer ?
#
loop_
_entity_poly.entity_id
_entity_poly.type
_entity_poly.pdbx_seq_one_letter_code
_entity_poly.pdbx_strand_id
1 'polypeptide(L)'
;MNADRESRRLAWCVALLLRHAPDAAAASVLGRLDAPTRRYLCRDEYLPAPVVTLLLRHGTAEDRATVARNPHVLGRPLPGLPGPA
;
A
#
# COMPACT_ATOMS: atom_id res chain seq x y z
N MET A 1 -18.18 -15.98 4.41
CA MET A 1 -16.98 -16.19 5.26
C MET A 1 -15.71 -16.56 4.47
N ASN A 2 -15.77 -17.13 3.27
CA ASN A 2 -14.55 -17.58 2.55
C ASN A 2 -13.84 -16.46 1.75
N ALA A 3 -14.60 -15.56 1.11
CA ALA A 3 -14.06 -14.48 0.29
C ALA A 3 -13.11 -13.54 1.05
N ASP A 4 -13.42 -13.23 2.32
CA ASP A 4 -12.59 -12.36 3.16
C ASP A 4 -11.20 -12.97 3.45
N ARG A 5 -11.15 -14.29 3.64
CA ARG A 5 -9.91 -15.05 3.83
C ARG A 5 -9.08 -15.06 2.55
N GLU A 6 -9.71 -15.22 1.41
CA GLU A 6 -9.05 -15.21 0.10
C GLU A 6 -8.47 -13.83 -0.21
N SER A 7 -9.23 -12.75 -0.02
CA SER A 7 -8.74 -11.37 -0.17
C SER A 7 -7.56 -11.08 0.76
N ARG A 8 -7.61 -11.54 2.02
CA ARG A 8 -6.48 -11.40 2.95
C ARG A 8 -5.24 -12.16 2.48
N ARG A 9 -5.41 -13.39 2.00
CA ARG A 9 -4.30 -14.21 1.47
C ARG A 9 -3.70 -13.56 0.23
N LEU A 10 -4.52 -13.11 -0.70
CA LEU A 10 -4.06 -12.43 -1.91
C LEU A 10 -3.32 -11.14 -1.58
N ALA A 11 -3.83 -10.35 -0.64
CA ALA A 11 -3.17 -9.13 -0.18
C ALA A 11 -1.78 -9.41 0.38
N TRP A 12 -1.62 -10.49 1.14
CA TRP A 12 -0.31 -10.90 1.65
C TRP A 12 0.65 -11.33 0.53
N CYS A 13 0.18 -12.12 -0.44
CA CYS A 13 0.99 -12.49 -1.60
C CYS A 13 1.41 -11.27 -2.43
N VAL A 14 0.50 -10.30 -2.61
CA VAL A 14 0.78 -9.06 -3.31
C VAL A 14 1.77 -8.20 -2.54
N ALA A 15 1.64 -8.08 -1.21
CA ALA A 15 2.61 -7.36 -0.38
C ALA A 15 4.01 -7.94 -0.53
N LEU A 16 4.15 -9.26 -0.50
CA LEU A 16 5.43 -9.95 -0.73
C LEU A 16 6.00 -9.66 -2.12
N LEU A 17 5.18 -9.73 -3.17
CA LEU A 17 5.60 -9.43 -4.53
C LEU A 17 6.07 -7.97 -4.65
N LEU A 18 5.32 -7.02 -4.09
CA LEU A 18 5.61 -5.59 -4.18
C LEU A 18 6.92 -5.21 -3.48
N ARG A 19 7.36 -5.94 -2.45
CA ARG A 19 8.66 -5.73 -1.79
C ARG A 19 9.86 -5.97 -2.71
N HIS A 20 9.67 -6.72 -3.80
CA HIS A 20 10.73 -7.10 -4.74
C HIS A 20 10.46 -6.65 -6.18
N ALA A 21 9.29 -6.07 -6.44
CA ALA A 21 8.89 -5.66 -7.78
C ALA A 21 9.41 -4.25 -8.13
N PRO A 22 9.71 -3.97 -9.41
CA PRO A 22 9.98 -2.61 -9.86
C PRO A 22 8.71 -1.73 -9.80
N ASP A 23 8.88 -0.42 -9.62
CA ASP A 23 7.78 0.54 -9.44
C ASP A 23 6.72 0.50 -10.55
N ALA A 24 7.15 0.29 -11.80
CA ALA A 24 6.24 0.16 -12.95
C ALA A 24 5.29 -1.05 -12.80
N ALA A 25 5.79 -2.17 -12.25
CA ALA A 25 4.97 -3.33 -11.97
C ALA A 25 4.02 -3.07 -10.78
N ALA A 26 4.47 -2.33 -9.76
CA ALA A 26 3.65 -1.97 -8.61
C ALA A 26 2.39 -1.18 -9.01
N ALA A 27 2.53 -0.16 -9.87
CA ALA A 27 1.39 0.61 -10.38
C ALA A 27 0.39 -0.28 -11.14
N SER A 28 0.90 -1.18 -11.98
CA SER A 28 0.09 -2.11 -12.78
C SER A 28 -0.67 -3.12 -11.92
N VAL A 29 -0.05 -3.63 -10.86
CA VAL A 29 -0.67 -4.57 -9.91
C VAL A 29 -1.74 -3.87 -9.09
N LEU A 30 -1.44 -2.71 -8.51
CA LEU A 30 -2.38 -1.95 -7.69
C LEU A 30 -3.66 -1.57 -8.46
N GLY A 31 -3.54 -1.22 -9.74
CA GLY A 31 -4.69 -0.89 -10.58
C GLY A 31 -5.63 -2.06 -10.88
N ARG A 32 -5.20 -3.30 -10.66
CA ARG A 32 -6.00 -4.52 -10.88
C ARG A 32 -6.60 -5.12 -9.60
N LEU A 33 -6.19 -4.63 -8.43
CA LEU A 33 -6.72 -5.15 -7.17
C LEU A 33 -8.17 -4.73 -6.97
N ASP A 34 -8.99 -5.70 -6.60
CA ASP A 34 -10.33 -5.45 -6.09
C ASP A 34 -10.28 -4.73 -4.73
N ALA A 35 -11.37 -4.03 -4.40
CA ALA A 35 -11.42 -3.20 -3.21
C ALA A 35 -11.17 -3.99 -1.89
N PRO A 36 -11.72 -5.20 -1.68
CA PRO A 36 -11.45 -5.99 -0.48
C PRO A 36 -9.96 -6.33 -0.31
N THR A 37 -9.29 -6.80 -1.37
CA THR A 37 -7.86 -7.13 -1.32
C THR A 37 -7.02 -5.88 -1.09
N ARG A 38 -7.34 -4.77 -1.76
CA ARG A 38 -6.63 -3.50 -1.56
C ARG A 38 -6.76 -3.00 -0.12
N ARG A 39 -7.93 -3.14 0.50
CA ARG A 39 -8.14 -2.80 1.92
C ARG A 39 -7.22 -3.58 2.86
N TYR A 40 -7.04 -4.88 2.60
CA TYR A 40 -6.10 -5.69 3.38
C TYR A 40 -4.64 -5.33 3.09
N LEU A 41 -4.30 -5.03 1.84
CA LEU A 41 -2.97 -4.60 1.45
C LEU A 41 -2.56 -3.30 2.15
N CYS A 42 -3.47 -2.31 2.22
CA CYS A 42 -3.23 -1.04 2.91
C CYS A 42 -2.93 -1.17 4.41
N ARG A 43 -3.20 -2.33 5.01
CA ARG A 43 -2.87 -2.63 6.42
C ARG A 43 -1.50 -3.30 6.59
N ASP A 44 -0.80 -3.62 5.50
CA ASP A 44 0.54 -4.22 5.59
C ASP A 44 1.54 -3.18 6.10
N GLU A 45 2.18 -3.49 7.23
CA GLU A 45 3.14 -2.64 7.93
C GLU A 45 4.45 -2.43 7.15
N TYR A 46 4.72 -3.28 6.17
CA TYR A 46 5.96 -3.31 5.40
C TYR A 46 5.74 -2.94 3.93
N LEU A 47 4.71 -2.13 3.65
CA LEU A 47 4.49 -1.61 2.31
C LEU A 47 5.69 -0.76 1.85
N PRO A 48 6.27 -1.04 0.68
CA PRO A 48 7.33 -0.21 0.12
C PRO A 48 6.89 1.24 -0.11
N ALA A 49 7.80 2.19 0.09
CA ALA A 49 7.52 3.62 -0.10
C ALA A 49 6.92 3.99 -1.48
N PRO A 50 7.33 3.37 -2.60
CA PRO A 50 6.69 3.62 -3.90
C PRO A 50 5.23 3.20 -3.94
N VAL A 51 4.88 2.06 -3.31
CA VAL A 51 3.50 1.56 -3.21
C VAL A 51 2.66 2.50 -2.37
N VAL A 52 3.18 2.95 -1.23
CA VAL A 52 2.53 3.95 -0.38
C VAL A 52 2.26 5.23 -1.17
N THR A 53 3.25 5.71 -1.92
CA THR A 53 3.12 6.92 -2.76
C THR A 53 2.01 6.75 -3.81
N LEU A 54 1.95 5.60 -4.47
CA LEU A 54 0.90 5.29 -5.45
C LEU A 54 -0.48 5.21 -4.80
N LEU A 55 -0.61 4.61 -3.62
CA LEU A 55 -1.86 4.56 -2.86
C LEU A 55 -2.32 5.95 -2.40
N LEU A 56 -1.38 6.81 -1.99
CA LEU A 56 -1.68 8.19 -1.62
C LEU A 56 -2.12 9.02 -2.85
N ARG A 57 -1.48 8.82 -4.01
CA ARG A 57 -1.76 9.60 -5.22
C ARG A 57 -3.01 9.14 -5.97
N HIS A 58 -3.24 7.83 -6.05
CA HIS A 58 -4.25 7.22 -6.92
C HIS A 58 -5.30 6.37 -6.19
N GLY A 59 -5.09 6.09 -4.90
CA GLY A 59 -6.04 5.32 -4.09
C GLY A 59 -7.32 6.10 -3.77
N THR A 60 -8.28 5.39 -3.18
CA THR A 60 -9.52 5.98 -2.67
C THR A 60 -9.29 6.74 -1.36
N ALA A 61 -10.30 7.46 -0.88
CA ALA A 61 -10.24 8.10 0.44
C ALA A 61 -10.04 7.08 1.58
N GLU A 62 -10.67 5.89 1.50
CA GLU A 62 -10.47 4.82 2.49
C GLU A 62 -9.06 4.26 2.45
N ASP A 63 -8.49 4.07 1.25
CA ASP A 63 -7.10 3.60 1.10
C ASP A 63 -6.13 4.59 1.77
N ARG A 64 -6.27 5.89 1.46
CA ARG A 64 -5.46 6.96 2.07
C ARG A 64 -5.59 6.98 3.59
N ALA A 65 -6.81 6.92 4.11
CA ALA A 65 -7.06 6.94 5.54
C ALA A 65 -6.48 5.70 6.25
N THR A 66 -6.51 4.54 5.59
CA THR A 66 -5.96 3.28 6.14
C THR A 66 -4.43 3.33 6.18
N VAL A 67 -3.81 3.74 5.07
CA VAL A 67 -2.35 3.90 4.95
C VAL A 67 -1.83 4.94 5.94
N ALA A 68 -2.53 6.06 6.13
CA ALA A 68 -2.12 7.11 7.07
C ALA A 68 -2.17 6.67 8.54
N ARG A 69 -2.90 5.60 8.87
CA ARG A 69 -2.93 5.02 10.23
C ARG A 69 -1.80 4.03 10.48
N ASN A 70 -1.05 3.64 9.44
CA ASN A 70 0.06 2.71 9.58
C ASN A 70 1.26 3.42 10.21
N PRO A 71 1.73 3.01 11.40
CA PRO A 71 2.82 3.68 12.12
C PRO A 71 4.16 3.61 11.38
N HIS A 72 4.31 2.67 10.44
CA HIS A 72 5.51 2.51 9.61
C HIS A 72 5.46 3.32 8.32
N VAL A 73 4.30 3.90 7.97
CA VAL A 73 4.20 4.92 6.93
C VAL A 73 4.69 6.24 7.52
N LEU A 74 6.00 6.32 7.64
CA LEU A 74 6.67 7.57 7.92
C LEU A 74 6.50 8.42 6.66
N GLY A 75 5.80 9.55 6.78
CA GLY A 75 5.91 10.61 5.80
C GLY A 75 7.38 11.00 5.75
N ARG A 76 8.15 10.40 4.84
CA ARG A 76 9.48 10.89 4.58
C ARG A 76 9.29 12.34 4.16
N PRO A 77 10.06 13.27 4.75
CA PRO A 77 10.07 14.63 4.25
C PRO A 77 10.30 14.55 2.75
N LEU A 78 9.50 15.29 1.99
CA LEU A 78 9.76 15.44 0.56
C LEU A 78 11.23 15.85 0.40
N PRO A 79 11.95 15.33 -0.61
CA PRO A 79 13.34 15.74 -0.85
C PRO A 79 13.44 17.27 -0.84
N GLY A 80 14.20 17.82 0.11
CA GLY A 80 14.34 19.28 0.30
C GLY A 80 13.53 19.90 1.44
N LEU A 81 12.70 19.14 2.17
CA LEU A 81 12.06 19.59 3.40
C LEU A 81 12.82 19.10 4.63
N PRO A 82 12.97 19.92 5.68
CA PRO A 82 13.62 19.50 6.91
C PRO A 82 12.86 18.31 7.52
N GLY A 83 13.63 17.33 8.00
CA GLY A 83 13.08 16.22 8.76
C GLY A 83 12.45 16.68 10.07
N PRO A 84 11.56 15.87 10.66
CA PRO A 84 11.09 16.13 12.01
C PRO A 84 12.31 16.20 12.95
N ALA A 85 12.30 17.23 13.81
CA ALA A 85 13.34 17.50 14.80
C ALA A 85 13.45 16.40 15.85
#